data_AF-A0A973JT11-F1
#
_entry.id   AF-A0A973JT11-F1
#
_cell.length_a   1.000
_cell.length_b   1.000
_cell.length_c   1.000
_cell.angle_alpha   90.00
_cell.angle_beta   90.00
_cell.angle_gamma   90.00
#
_symmetry.space_group_name_H-M   'P 1'
#
loop_
_entity.id
_entity.type
_entity.pdbx_description
1 polymer ?
#
loop_
_entity_poly.entity_id
_entity_poly.type
_entity_poly.pdbx_seq_one_letter_code
_entity_poly.pdbx_strand_id
1 'polypeptide(L)'
;ITSYFKAYRVLGDTGLKDFALASLDRIIRERSNDGVLLHCEGVPAVLDDHVYLVEALVAAYEATGDRARLDLAVMFMDRCVALFGDSAGGFFDTEAEVLGTRLKRIEDIPHPSANAVVIMLLIKMFHITGRESYHAAAERSLRIFAAAVREMSIHAGTYFCALDAWFTTLKLTVEARPDSVLARAAMRLTGPYTSLVYGKEQGRIIPCVNETCYEPVTNEAGLQQYAAGT
;
A
#
# COMPACT_ATOMS: atom_id res chain seq x y z
N ILE A 1 -6.16 8.18 8.46
CA ILE A 1 -7.17 7.46 7.65
C ILE A 1 -6.85 5.96 7.61
N THR A 2 -5.68 5.57 7.10
CA THR A 2 -5.23 4.16 7.04
C THR A 2 -5.39 3.42 8.37
N SER A 3 -5.02 4.04 9.50
CA SER A 3 -5.16 3.41 10.83
C SER A 3 -6.60 3.07 11.20
N TYR A 4 -7.59 3.87 10.76
CA TYR A 4 -9.01 3.58 10.99
C TYR A 4 -9.48 2.39 10.15
N PHE A 5 -9.00 2.25 8.91
CA PHE A 5 -9.25 1.05 8.11
C PHE A 5 -8.59 -0.20 8.71
N LYS A 6 -7.34 -0.09 9.18
CA LYS A 6 -6.65 -1.18 9.90
C LYS A 6 -7.42 -1.59 11.15
N ALA A 7 -7.91 -0.62 11.94
CA ALA A 7 -8.74 -0.90 13.12
C ALA A 7 -10.09 -1.53 12.74
N TYR A 8 -10.76 -1.04 11.70
CA TYR A 8 -12.00 -1.63 11.19
C TYR A 8 -11.83 -3.11 10.81
N ARG A 9 -10.74 -3.46 10.12
CA ARG A 9 -10.47 -4.85 9.71
C ARG A 9 -10.42 -5.83 10.89
N VAL A 10 -9.91 -5.37 12.03
CA VAL A 10 -9.79 -6.19 13.25
C VAL A 10 -11.07 -6.16 14.08
N LEU A 11 -11.59 -4.96 14.34
CA LEU A 11 -12.70 -4.74 15.28
C LEU A 11 -14.08 -4.96 14.65
N GLY A 12 -14.21 -4.82 13.34
CA GLY A 12 -15.48 -4.88 12.62
C GLY A 12 -16.40 -3.69 12.85
N ASP A 13 -15.95 -2.64 13.55
CA ASP A 13 -16.73 -1.43 13.83
C ASP A 13 -16.88 -0.55 12.57
N THR A 14 -18.09 -0.55 12.01
CA THR A 14 -18.41 0.21 10.79
C THR A 14 -18.26 1.71 10.96
N GLY A 15 -18.40 2.25 12.18
CA GLY A 15 -18.19 3.68 12.43
C GLY A 15 -16.77 4.13 12.12
N LEU A 16 -15.76 3.28 12.36
CA LEU A 16 -14.36 3.54 12.00
C LEU A 16 -14.19 3.59 10.48
N LYS A 17 -14.80 2.65 9.77
CA LYS A 17 -14.76 2.58 8.30
C LYS A 17 -15.43 3.81 7.68
N ASP A 18 -16.62 4.17 8.15
CA ASP A 18 -17.41 5.27 7.60
C ASP A 18 -16.71 6.61 7.85
N PHE A 19 -16.12 6.81 9.03
CA PHE A 19 -15.29 7.98 9.32
C PHE A 19 -14.05 8.07 8.43
N ALA A 20 -13.38 6.95 8.19
CA ALA A 20 -12.19 6.89 7.33
C ALA A 20 -12.54 7.22 5.86
N LEU A 21 -13.65 6.68 5.35
CA LEU A 21 -14.15 6.96 4.00
C LEU A 21 -14.51 8.44 3.84
N ALA A 22 -15.30 9.00 4.77
CA ALA A 22 -15.69 10.41 4.73
C ALA A 22 -14.46 11.34 4.78
N SER A 23 -13.45 10.99 5.58
CA SER A 23 -12.19 11.74 5.67
C SER A 23 -11.38 11.67 4.37
N LEU A 24 -11.30 10.49 3.76
CA LEU A 24 -10.60 10.28 2.50
C LEU A 24 -11.27 11.04 1.35
N ASP A 25 -12.60 10.97 1.26
CA ASP A 25 -13.39 11.68 0.26
C ASP A 25 -13.25 13.19 0.39
N ARG A 26 -13.17 13.69 1.63
CA ARG A 26 -12.90 15.10 1.87
C ARG A 26 -11.51 15.52 1.38
N ILE A 27 -10.47 14.74 1.69
CA ILE A 27 -9.10 15.05 1.22
C ILE A 27 -9.05 15.05 -0.30
N ILE A 28 -9.60 14.04 -0.97
CA ILE A 28 -9.59 13.96 -2.43
C ILE A 28 -10.32 15.17 -3.03
N ARG A 29 -11.49 15.53 -2.49
CA ARG A 29 -12.27 16.67 -2.98
C ARG A 29 -11.60 18.03 -2.74
N GLU A 30 -10.94 18.23 -1.60
CA GLU A 30 -10.38 19.53 -1.20
C GLU A 30 -8.92 19.72 -1.63
N ARG A 31 -8.19 18.62 -1.81
CA ARG A 31 -6.74 18.64 -2.09
C ARG A 31 -6.38 18.09 -3.46
N SER A 32 -7.34 17.60 -4.24
CA SER A 32 -7.10 17.24 -5.64
C SER A 32 -7.91 18.10 -6.60
N ASN A 33 -7.24 18.59 -7.65
CA ASN A 33 -7.87 19.27 -8.77
C ASN A 33 -7.39 18.63 -10.08
N ASP A 34 -8.31 18.07 -10.86
CA ASP A 34 -8.01 17.36 -12.12
C ASP A 34 -6.86 16.32 -11.98
N GLY A 35 -6.83 15.60 -10.85
CA GLY A 35 -5.81 14.58 -10.57
C GLY A 35 -4.43 15.14 -10.20
N VAL A 36 -4.29 16.46 -10.06
CA VAL A 36 -3.15 17.11 -9.38
C VAL A 36 -3.42 17.11 -7.89
N LEU A 37 -2.47 16.66 -7.08
CA LEU A 37 -2.56 16.71 -5.61
C LEU A 37 -1.87 17.96 -5.09
N LEU A 38 -2.43 18.57 -4.05
CA LEU A 38 -1.91 19.76 -3.39
C LEU A 38 -1.61 19.47 -1.92
N HIS A 39 -0.47 19.96 -1.43
CA HIS A 39 -0.12 19.91 -0.01
C HIS A 39 -1.04 20.84 0.79
N CYS A 40 -1.15 22.08 0.30
CA CYS A 40 -2.11 23.07 0.76
C CYS A 40 -2.52 23.96 -0.42
N GLU A 41 -3.36 24.97 -0.17
CA GLU A 41 -3.84 25.84 -1.25
C GLU A 41 -2.68 26.52 -1.97
N GLY A 42 -2.60 26.34 -3.29
CA GLY A 42 -1.55 26.90 -4.13
C GLY A 42 -0.17 26.22 -4.03
N VAL A 43 -0.03 25.16 -3.22
CA VAL A 43 1.26 24.45 -3.05
C VAL A 43 1.15 23.01 -3.58
N PRO A 44 1.95 22.65 -4.61
CA PRO A 44 2.00 21.27 -5.11
C PRO A 44 2.31 20.27 -4.00
N ALA A 45 1.67 19.12 -4.05
CA ALA A 45 1.95 18.02 -3.14
C ALA A 45 3.38 17.50 -3.28
N VAL A 46 3.96 17.09 -2.15
CA VAL A 46 5.27 16.43 -2.10
C VAL A 46 5.12 14.91 -2.17
N LEU A 47 6.24 14.19 -2.15
CA LEU A 47 6.25 12.72 -2.16
C LEU A 47 5.36 12.14 -1.06
N ASP A 48 5.52 12.60 0.19
CA ASP A 48 4.76 12.11 1.34
C ASP A 48 3.25 12.20 1.13
N ASP A 49 2.75 13.33 0.61
CA ASP A 49 1.32 13.52 0.36
C ASP A 49 0.76 12.48 -0.61
N HIS A 50 1.52 12.17 -1.68
CA HIS A 50 1.14 11.14 -2.65
C HIS A 50 1.17 9.75 -2.03
N VAL A 51 2.27 9.41 -1.34
CA VAL A 51 2.51 8.08 -0.76
C VAL A 51 1.43 7.75 0.27
N TYR A 52 1.12 8.65 1.19
CA TYR A 52 0.11 8.41 2.21
C TYR A 52 -1.32 8.48 1.68
N LEU A 53 -1.59 9.24 0.61
CA LEU A 53 -2.89 9.18 -0.08
C LEU A 53 -3.09 7.83 -0.76
N VAL A 54 -2.07 7.32 -1.48
CA VAL A 54 -2.12 5.99 -2.10
C VAL A 54 -2.30 4.92 -1.04
N GLU A 55 -1.57 4.96 0.08
CA GLU A 55 -1.76 4.01 1.18
C GLU A 55 -3.21 4.01 1.70
N ALA A 56 -3.80 5.20 1.87
CA ALA A 56 -5.18 5.33 2.33
C ALA A 56 -6.21 4.82 1.32
N LEU A 57 -5.99 5.06 0.01
CA LEU A 57 -6.85 4.54 -1.06
C LEU A 57 -6.78 3.02 -1.17
N VAL A 58 -5.58 2.43 -1.07
CA VAL A 58 -5.40 0.98 -1.04
C VAL A 58 -6.07 0.37 0.18
N ALA A 59 -5.90 0.97 1.36
CA ALA A 59 -6.58 0.51 2.58
C ALA A 59 -8.11 0.61 2.48
N ALA A 60 -8.64 1.65 1.82
CA ALA A 60 -10.06 1.77 1.55
C ALA A 60 -10.57 0.65 0.62
N TYR A 61 -9.83 0.36 -0.46
CA TYR A 61 -10.13 -0.76 -1.35
C TYR A 61 -10.13 -2.10 -0.59
N GLU A 62 -9.09 -2.39 0.19
CA GLU A 62 -9.00 -3.62 0.96
C GLU A 62 -10.11 -3.76 2.01
N ALA A 63 -10.61 -2.65 2.56
CA ALA A 63 -11.68 -2.65 3.55
C ALA A 63 -13.09 -2.76 2.95
N THR A 64 -13.27 -2.41 1.68
CA THR A 64 -14.61 -2.24 1.07
C THR A 64 -14.84 -3.10 -0.16
N GLY A 65 -13.79 -3.54 -0.83
CA GLY A 65 -13.84 -4.10 -2.18
C GLY A 65 -14.24 -3.09 -3.26
N ASP A 66 -14.31 -1.80 -2.96
CA ASP A 66 -14.67 -0.76 -3.91
C ASP A 66 -13.55 -0.54 -4.94
N ARG A 67 -13.79 -1.01 -6.17
CA ARG A 67 -12.84 -0.92 -7.27
C ARG A 67 -12.48 0.52 -7.63
N ALA A 68 -13.38 1.49 -7.43
CA ALA A 68 -13.09 2.90 -7.73
C ALA A 68 -11.94 3.43 -6.85
N ARG A 69 -11.80 2.93 -5.61
CA ARG A 69 -10.69 3.28 -4.72
C ARG A 69 -9.36 2.74 -5.22
N LEU A 70 -9.35 1.51 -5.74
CA LEU A 70 -8.17 0.93 -6.36
C LEU A 70 -7.77 1.68 -7.63
N ASP A 71 -8.73 2.04 -8.48
CA ASP A 71 -8.44 2.77 -9.71
C ASP A 71 -7.85 4.16 -9.41
N LEU A 72 -8.34 4.84 -8.37
CA LEU A 72 -7.73 6.07 -7.86
C LEU A 72 -6.33 5.83 -7.30
N ALA A 73 -6.11 4.76 -6.52
CA ALA A 73 -4.79 4.43 -5.98
C ALA A 73 -3.77 4.22 -7.10
N VAL A 74 -4.19 3.54 -8.17
CA VAL A 74 -3.38 3.33 -9.38
C VAL A 74 -3.04 4.67 -10.04
N MET A 75 -4.03 5.53 -10.26
CA MET A 75 -3.83 6.84 -10.88
C MET A 75 -2.84 7.72 -10.08
N PHE A 76 -3.00 7.81 -8.76
CA PHE A 76 -2.08 8.58 -7.92
C PHE A 76 -0.70 7.95 -7.78
N MET A 77 -0.60 6.61 -7.79
CA MET A 77 0.69 5.92 -7.77
C MET A 77 1.45 6.14 -9.08
N ASP A 78 0.80 6.01 -10.24
CA ASP A 78 1.41 6.29 -11.54
C ASP A 78 1.96 7.73 -11.59
N ARG A 79 1.18 8.69 -11.07
CA ARG A 79 1.61 10.09 -10.95
C ARG A 79 2.78 10.25 -9.97
N CYS A 80 2.75 9.59 -8.82
CA CYS A 80 3.85 9.60 -7.86
C CYS A 80 5.16 9.10 -8.49
N VAL A 81 5.09 8.00 -9.26
CA VAL A 81 6.24 7.46 -9.98
C VAL A 81 6.74 8.43 -11.05
N ALA A 82 5.84 9.06 -11.80
CA ALA A 82 6.21 10.01 -12.85
C ALA A 82 6.87 11.30 -12.31
N LEU A 83 6.37 11.84 -11.20
CA LEU A 83 6.85 13.13 -10.64
C LEU A 83 8.15 12.98 -9.84
N PHE A 84 8.23 11.91 -9.04
CA PHE A 84 9.26 11.80 -8.00
C PHE A 84 10.29 10.70 -8.28
N GLY A 85 9.96 9.72 -9.12
CA GLY A 85 10.83 8.58 -9.39
C GLY A 85 12.13 8.99 -10.07
N ASP A 86 13.25 8.43 -9.60
CA ASP A 86 14.52 8.50 -10.30
C ASP A 86 14.75 7.21 -11.11
N SER A 87 15.23 7.38 -12.35
CA SER A 87 15.76 6.31 -13.19
C SER A 87 16.82 5.44 -12.48
N ALA A 88 17.64 6.02 -11.61
CA ALA A 88 18.64 5.30 -10.81
C ALA A 88 18.05 4.52 -9.62
N GLY A 89 16.75 4.70 -9.32
CA GLY A 89 16.06 4.12 -8.18
C GLY A 89 15.77 5.15 -7.07
N GLY A 90 14.74 4.87 -6.27
CA GLY A 90 14.25 5.77 -5.23
C GLY A 90 13.48 6.96 -5.81
N PHE A 91 13.04 7.83 -4.89
CA PHE A 91 12.12 8.92 -5.14
C PHE A 91 12.63 10.19 -4.48
N PHE A 92 12.60 11.30 -5.22
CA PHE A 92 12.87 12.62 -4.67
C PHE A 92 11.67 13.12 -3.87
N ASP A 93 11.92 13.90 -2.82
CA ASP A 93 10.89 14.50 -1.97
C ASP A 93 9.98 15.49 -2.71
N THR A 94 10.53 16.14 -3.75
CA THR A 94 9.90 17.24 -4.49
C THR A 94 10.04 17.06 -5.99
N GLU A 95 9.12 17.64 -6.76
CA GLU A 95 9.15 17.64 -8.23
C GLU A 95 10.27 18.53 -8.76
N ALA A 96 10.33 19.77 -8.28
CA ALA A 96 11.34 20.76 -8.63
C ALA A 96 12.31 20.99 -7.46
N GLU A 97 13.48 21.54 -7.76
CA GLU A 97 14.46 21.90 -6.75
C GLU A 97 13.91 22.94 -5.76
N VAL A 98 14.10 22.69 -4.47
CA VAL A 98 13.84 23.64 -3.40
C VAL A 98 15.19 24.03 -2.83
N LEU A 99 15.53 25.33 -2.90
CA LEU A 99 16.86 25.84 -2.54
C LEU A 99 18.01 25.18 -3.32
N GLY A 100 17.76 24.82 -4.59
CA GLY A 100 18.77 24.26 -5.50
C GLY A 100 19.07 22.78 -5.28
N THR A 101 18.20 22.05 -4.57
CA THR A 101 18.37 20.60 -4.38
C THR A 101 17.04 19.86 -4.32
N ARG A 102 17.08 18.55 -4.59
CA ARG A 102 16.00 17.59 -4.36
C ARG A 102 16.56 16.50 -3.47
N LEU A 103 15.84 16.13 -2.42
CA LEU A 103 16.37 15.20 -1.43
C LEU A 103 15.78 13.82 -1.67
N LYS A 104 16.65 12.80 -1.61
CA LYS A 104 16.29 11.40 -1.73
C LYS A 104 16.76 10.67 -0.46
N ARG A 105 15.91 10.64 0.56
CA ARG A 105 16.21 10.06 1.87
C ARG A 105 15.47 8.76 2.08
N ILE A 106 16.18 7.76 2.60
CA ILE A 106 15.60 6.49 3.08
C ILE A 106 15.49 6.42 4.61
N GLU A 107 16.09 7.39 5.30
CA GLU A 107 16.14 7.45 6.76
C GLU A 107 14.77 7.81 7.36
N ASP A 108 14.36 7.05 8.39
CA ASP A 108 13.17 7.30 9.20
C ASP A 108 13.47 8.43 10.22
N ILE A 109 12.81 9.59 10.06
CA ILE A 109 13.00 10.76 10.95
C ILE A 109 11.71 11.60 11.05
N PRO A 110 11.01 11.65 12.19
CA PRO A 110 10.73 10.58 13.15
C PRO A 110 9.65 9.59 12.64
N HIS A 111 9.07 9.86 11.48
CA HIS A 111 8.10 9.00 10.82
C HIS A 111 8.79 8.11 9.76
N PRO A 112 8.12 7.06 9.27
CA PRO A 112 8.62 6.26 8.16
C PRO A 112 9.04 7.13 6.98
N SER A 113 10.18 6.82 6.38
CA SER A 113 10.63 7.43 5.14
C SER A 113 9.59 7.19 4.03
N ALA A 114 9.20 8.25 3.33
CA ALA A 114 8.32 8.13 2.17
C ALA A 114 8.91 7.23 1.07
N ASN A 115 10.25 7.15 0.95
CA ASN A 115 10.90 6.18 0.07
C ASN A 115 10.66 4.74 0.54
N ALA A 116 10.78 4.46 1.83
CA ALA A 116 10.53 3.11 2.34
C ALA A 116 9.05 2.72 2.18
N VAL A 117 8.13 3.65 2.48
CA VAL A 117 6.68 3.41 2.34
C VAL A 117 6.28 3.22 0.89
N VAL A 118 6.79 4.03 -0.06
CA VAL A 118 6.46 3.85 -1.49
C VAL A 118 7.00 2.53 -2.03
N ILE A 119 8.17 2.06 -1.58
CA ILE A 119 8.67 0.73 -1.94
C ILE A 119 7.67 -0.36 -1.51
N MET A 120 7.22 -0.32 -0.25
CA MET A 120 6.21 -1.25 0.25
C MET A 120 4.91 -1.20 -0.55
N LEU A 121 4.46 0.02 -0.88
CA LEU A 121 3.24 0.21 -1.67
C LEU A 121 3.40 -0.30 -3.11
N LEU A 122 4.56 -0.12 -3.75
CA LEU A 122 4.83 -0.65 -5.08
C LEU A 122 4.81 -2.18 -5.09
N ILE A 123 5.38 -2.83 -4.07
CA ILE A 123 5.31 -4.30 -3.89
C ILE A 123 3.85 -4.73 -3.74
N LYS A 124 3.11 -4.12 -2.81
CA LYS A 124 1.68 -4.40 -2.60
C LYS A 124 0.86 -4.17 -3.88
N MET A 125 1.08 -3.07 -4.57
CA MET A 125 0.37 -2.71 -5.79
C MET A 125 0.71 -3.65 -6.95
N PHE A 126 1.94 -4.16 -7.04
CA PHE A 126 2.28 -5.24 -7.97
C PHE A 126 1.42 -6.48 -7.71
N HIS A 127 1.35 -6.96 -6.46
CA HIS A 127 0.53 -8.12 -6.13
C HIS A 127 -0.97 -7.90 -6.38
N ILE A 128 -1.48 -6.67 -6.17
CA ILE A 128 -2.88 -6.33 -6.41
C ILE A 128 -3.20 -6.20 -7.90
N THR A 129 -2.31 -5.60 -8.69
CA THR A 129 -2.61 -5.16 -10.07
C THR A 129 -1.92 -5.97 -11.17
N GLY A 130 -0.87 -6.72 -10.85
CA GLY A 130 -0.02 -7.43 -11.81
C GLY A 130 0.86 -6.51 -12.66
N ARG A 131 1.04 -5.24 -12.29
CA ARG A 131 1.85 -4.28 -13.06
C ARG A 131 3.34 -4.44 -12.78
N GLU A 132 4.07 -5.02 -13.73
CA GLU A 132 5.53 -5.20 -13.69
C GLU A 132 6.32 -3.91 -13.48
N SER A 133 5.79 -2.77 -13.95
CA SER A 133 6.44 -1.46 -13.74
C SER A 133 6.59 -1.11 -12.26
N TYR A 134 5.64 -1.51 -11.41
CA TYR A 134 5.71 -1.30 -9.97
C TYR A 134 6.76 -2.22 -9.32
N HIS A 135 6.79 -3.49 -9.70
CA HIS A 135 7.79 -4.45 -9.23
C HIS A 135 9.20 -3.98 -9.57
N ALA A 136 9.44 -3.57 -10.82
CA ALA A 136 10.73 -3.04 -11.26
C ALA A 136 11.13 -1.74 -10.55
N ALA A 137 10.17 -0.85 -10.27
CA ALA A 137 10.43 0.39 -9.52
C ALA A 137 10.79 0.11 -8.06
N ALA A 138 10.09 -0.83 -7.41
CA ALA A 138 10.41 -1.28 -6.06
C ALA A 138 11.81 -1.91 -6.01
N GLU A 139 12.15 -2.80 -6.96
CA GLU A 139 13.46 -3.46 -7.02
C GLU A 139 14.60 -2.46 -7.14
N ARG A 140 14.51 -1.51 -8.09
CA ARG A 140 15.53 -0.47 -8.27
C ARG A 140 15.70 0.38 -7.02
N SER A 141 14.60 0.70 -6.35
CA SER A 141 14.59 1.50 -5.12
C SER A 141 15.19 0.73 -3.93
N LEU A 142 14.94 -0.56 -3.79
CA LEU A 142 15.64 -1.40 -2.81
C LEU A 142 17.14 -1.41 -3.09
N ARG A 143 17.54 -1.64 -4.35
CA ARG A 143 18.95 -1.73 -4.75
C ARG A 143 19.74 -0.45 -4.50
N ILE A 144 19.19 0.73 -4.82
CA ILE A 144 19.93 2.00 -4.68
C ILE A 144 20.24 2.33 -3.21
N PHE A 145 19.35 1.97 -2.28
CA PHE A 145 19.54 2.25 -0.86
C PHE A 145 20.28 1.16 -0.09
N ALA A 146 20.45 -0.04 -0.68
CA ALA A 146 21.04 -1.20 -0.02
C ALA A 146 22.41 -0.95 0.62
N ALA A 147 23.25 -0.10 0.01
CA ALA A 147 24.54 0.28 0.59
C ALA A 147 24.40 1.26 1.76
N ALA A 148 23.53 2.27 1.61
CA ALA A 148 23.35 3.34 2.58
C ALA A 148 22.76 2.83 3.91
N VAL A 149 21.80 1.91 3.85
CA VAL A 149 21.07 1.43 5.04
C VAL A 149 21.91 0.58 5.99
N ARG A 150 23.06 0.05 5.53
CA ARG A 150 23.92 -0.84 6.33
C ARG A 150 24.42 -0.17 7.62
N GLU A 151 24.66 1.13 7.55
CA GLU A 151 25.18 1.92 8.66
C GLU A 151 24.07 2.70 9.41
N MET A 152 22.81 2.59 8.97
CA MET A 152 21.68 3.37 9.51
C MET A 152 20.99 2.71 10.72
N SER A 153 21.25 1.41 10.97
CA SER A 153 20.67 0.67 12.11
C SER A 153 19.14 0.87 12.20
N ILE A 154 18.63 1.32 13.35
CA ILE A 154 17.20 1.56 13.60
C ILE A 154 16.57 2.61 12.67
N HIS A 155 17.38 3.51 12.10
CA HIS A 155 16.88 4.58 11.23
C HIS A 155 16.53 4.10 9.82
N ALA A 156 16.80 2.84 9.48
CA ALA A 156 16.35 2.18 8.26
C ALA A 156 15.27 1.12 8.53
N GLY A 157 14.57 1.20 9.67
CA GLY A 157 13.59 0.20 10.10
C GLY A 157 12.51 -0.06 9.06
N THR A 158 11.89 1.00 8.52
CA THR A 158 10.85 0.86 7.49
C THR A 158 11.41 0.29 6.19
N TYR A 159 12.65 0.62 5.83
CA TYR A 159 13.31 0.02 4.66
C TYR A 159 13.46 -1.49 4.84
N PHE A 160 13.86 -1.97 6.02
CA PHE A 160 13.97 -3.40 6.27
C PHE A 160 12.60 -4.09 6.27
N CYS A 161 11.54 -3.43 6.72
CA CYS A 161 10.17 -3.93 6.50
C CYS A 161 9.82 -4.03 5.01
N ALA A 162 10.25 -3.07 4.18
CA ALA A 162 10.06 -3.13 2.74
C ALA A 162 10.84 -4.27 2.08
N LEU A 163 12.08 -4.50 2.53
CA LEU A 163 12.91 -5.62 2.07
C LEU A 163 12.32 -6.97 2.50
N ASP A 164 11.79 -7.08 3.71
CA ASP A 164 11.09 -8.28 4.17
C ASP A 164 9.82 -8.53 3.34
N ALA A 165 9.01 -7.49 3.13
CA ALA A 165 7.81 -7.55 2.28
C ALA A 165 8.09 -8.06 0.86
N TRP A 166 9.25 -7.71 0.29
CA TRP A 166 9.68 -8.21 -1.03
C TRP A 166 9.68 -9.73 -1.12
N PHE A 167 9.98 -10.43 -0.02
CA PHE A 167 10.04 -11.89 0.02
C PHE A 167 8.79 -12.53 0.63
N THR A 168 8.10 -11.83 1.53
CA THR A 168 7.08 -12.43 2.40
C THR A 168 5.66 -11.91 2.18
N THR A 169 5.42 -11.12 1.12
CA THR A 169 4.07 -10.61 0.82
C THR A 169 3.05 -11.74 0.64
N LEU A 170 1.99 -11.71 1.44
CA LEU A 170 0.82 -12.58 1.32
C LEU A 170 -0.28 -11.88 0.55
N LYS A 171 -0.68 -12.40 -0.61
CA LYS A 171 -1.86 -11.97 -1.34
C LYS A 171 -3.03 -12.92 -1.08
N LEU A 172 -4.16 -12.40 -0.63
CA LEU A 172 -5.41 -13.14 -0.53
C LEU A 172 -6.35 -12.69 -1.65
N THR A 173 -6.58 -13.57 -2.62
CA THR A 173 -7.62 -13.33 -3.64
C THR A 173 -8.97 -13.77 -3.07
N VAL A 174 -9.78 -12.81 -2.66
CA VAL A 174 -11.11 -12.99 -2.06
C VAL A 174 -12.16 -13.06 -3.17
N GLU A 175 -12.57 -14.27 -3.50
CA GLU A 175 -13.62 -14.55 -4.49
C GLU A 175 -14.98 -14.69 -3.79
N ALA A 176 -15.34 -13.67 -3.00
CA ALA A 176 -16.58 -13.58 -2.24
C ALA A 176 -17.02 -12.12 -2.08
N ARG A 177 -18.31 -11.89 -1.78
CA ARG A 177 -18.80 -10.53 -1.52
C ARG A 177 -18.02 -9.86 -0.39
N PRO A 178 -17.69 -8.55 -0.48
CA PRO A 178 -16.97 -7.85 0.59
C PRO A 178 -17.66 -7.90 1.96
N ASP A 179 -18.99 -8.01 1.99
CA ASP A 179 -19.81 -8.14 3.19
C ASP A 179 -20.03 -9.60 3.65
N SER A 180 -19.38 -10.57 3.00
CA SER A 180 -19.49 -11.99 3.38
C SER A 180 -18.70 -12.33 4.64
N VAL A 181 -19.06 -13.44 5.28
CA VAL A 181 -18.30 -13.98 6.43
C VAL A 181 -16.85 -14.30 6.01
N LEU A 182 -16.68 -14.88 4.82
CA LEU A 182 -15.37 -15.25 4.28
C LEU A 182 -14.48 -14.03 4.01
N ALA A 183 -15.03 -12.96 3.42
CA ALA A 183 -14.30 -11.70 3.23
C ALA A 183 -13.92 -11.04 4.57
N ARG A 184 -14.80 -11.09 5.58
CA ARG A 184 -14.47 -10.63 6.93
C ARG A 184 -13.36 -11.45 7.57
N ALA A 185 -13.35 -12.76 7.39
CA ALA A 185 -12.27 -13.62 7.86
C ALA A 185 -10.93 -13.25 7.20
N ALA A 186 -10.93 -13.00 5.88
CA ALA A 186 -9.75 -12.50 5.17
C ALA A 186 -9.25 -11.14 5.71
N MET A 187 -10.17 -10.20 5.96
CA MET A 187 -9.83 -8.89 6.52
C MET A 187 -9.18 -8.97 7.89
N ARG A 188 -9.66 -9.88 8.74
CA ARG A 188 -9.15 -10.13 10.10
C ARG A 188 -7.80 -10.84 10.13
N LEU A 189 -7.39 -11.45 9.01
CA LEU A 189 -6.07 -12.04 8.93
C LEU A 189 -5.02 -10.92 8.93
N THR A 190 -4.45 -10.65 10.11
CA THR A 190 -3.40 -9.66 10.31
C THR A 190 -2.04 -10.33 10.23
N GLY A 191 -1.62 -10.69 9.02
CA GLY A 191 -0.23 -11.03 8.74
C GLY A 191 0.55 -9.79 8.29
N PRO A 192 1.87 -9.75 8.49
CA PRO A 192 2.70 -8.72 7.87
C PRO A 192 2.49 -8.71 6.34
N TYR A 193 2.45 -7.52 5.76
CA TYR A 193 2.36 -7.29 4.30
C TYR A 193 1.19 -7.99 3.58
N THR A 194 0.13 -8.35 4.30
CA THR A 194 -1.05 -8.98 3.68
C THR A 194 -1.79 -8.01 2.75
N SER A 195 -2.09 -8.47 1.53
CA SER A 195 -2.80 -7.73 0.49
C SER A 195 -4.10 -8.43 0.11
N LEU A 196 -5.21 -7.71 0.10
CA LEU A 196 -6.52 -8.25 -0.29
C LEU A 196 -6.85 -7.87 -1.73
N VAL A 197 -7.29 -8.85 -2.52
CA VAL A 197 -7.73 -8.63 -3.90
C VAL A 197 -9.10 -9.25 -4.09
N TYR A 198 -10.10 -8.47 -4.53
CA TYR A 198 -11.45 -8.98 -4.76
C TYR A 198 -11.61 -9.51 -6.18
N GLY A 199 -12.11 -10.74 -6.31
CA GLY A 199 -12.33 -11.44 -7.56
C GLY A 199 -13.80 -11.77 -7.83
N LYS A 200 -14.05 -12.57 -8.87
CA LYS A 200 -15.41 -13.06 -9.17
C LYS A 200 -15.90 -13.97 -8.05
N GLU A 201 -17.16 -13.82 -7.65
CA GLU A 201 -17.74 -14.60 -6.56
C GLU A 201 -17.77 -16.11 -6.87
N GLN A 202 -16.94 -16.86 -6.16
CA GLN A 202 -16.84 -18.33 -6.24
C GLN A 202 -16.85 -18.98 -4.85
N GLY A 203 -16.98 -18.19 -3.78
CA GLY A 203 -17.07 -18.68 -2.40
C GLY A 203 -15.76 -19.20 -1.83
N ARG A 204 -14.62 -18.65 -2.27
CA ARG A 204 -13.28 -19.10 -1.85
C ARG A 204 -12.29 -17.96 -1.69
N ILE A 205 -11.19 -18.23 -1.01
CA ILE A 205 -10.00 -17.37 -0.90
C ILE A 205 -8.82 -18.15 -1.46
N ILE A 206 -8.04 -17.51 -2.33
CA ILE A 206 -6.80 -18.10 -2.86
C ILE A 206 -5.62 -17.35 -2.22
N PRO A 207 -4.92 -17.97 -1.24
CA PRO A 207 -3.72 -17.39 -0.68
C PRO A 207 -2.53 -17.62 -1.59
N CYS A 208 -1.71 -16.58 -1.80
CA CYS A 208 -0.45 -16.68 -2.51
C CYS A 208 0.66 -15.99 -1.71
N VAL A 209 1.76 -16.69 -1.47
CA VAL A 209 2.98 -16.09 -0.91
C VAL A 209 3.86 -15.71 -2.08
N ASN A 210 4.11 -14.41 -2.21
CA ASN A 210 4.71 -13.81 -3.40
C ASN A 210 3.91 -14.22 -4.67
N GLU A 211 4.52 -14.98 -5.57
CA GLU A 211 3.88 -15.47 -6.81
C GLU A 211 3.39 -16.92 -6.71
N THR A 212 3.64 -17.60 -5.59
CA THR A 212 3.22 -19.00 -5.39
C THR A 212 1.85 -19.04 -4.73
N CYS A 213 0.85 -19.55 -5.44
CA CYS A 213 -0.50 -19.72 -4.91
C CYS A 213 -0.73 -21.13 -4.36
N TYR A 214 -1.51 -21.20 -3.28
CA TYR A 214 -1.86 -22.43 -2.58
C TYR A 214 -3.32 -22.80 -2.80
N GLU A 215 -3.70 -23.97 -2.29
CA GLU A 215 -5.06 -24.50 -2.40
C GLU A 215 -6.12 -23.49 -1.91
N PRO A 216 -7.21 -23.29 -2.67
CA PRO A 216 -8.26 -22.38 -2.27
C PRO A 216 -8.95 -22.81 -0.98
N VAL A 217 -9.22 -21.85 -0.11
CA VAL A 217 -9.91 -22.03 1.16
C VAL A 217 -11.36 -21.56 1.03
N THR A 218 -12.31 -22.36 1.51
CA THR A 218 -13.76 -22.08 1.38
C THR A 218 -14.42 -21.65 2.69
N ASN A 219 -13.71 -21.66 3.82
CA ASN A 219 -14.25 -21.34 5.14
C ASN A 219 -13.19 -20.70 6.06
N GLU A 220 -13.65 -20.11 7.17
CA GLU A 220 -12.77 -19.40 8.12
C GLU A 220 -11.75 -20.32 8.81
N ALA A 221 -12.15 -21.55 9.16
CA ALA A 221 -11.26 -22.51 9.83
C ALA A 221 -10.06 -22.89 8.94
N GLY A 222 -10.29 -23.11 7.64
CA GLY A 222 -9.22 -23.39 6.69
C GLY A 222 -8.27 -22.21 6.51
N LEU A 223 -8.77 -20.97 6.64
CA LEU A 223 -7.93 -19.77 6.52
C LEU A 223 -7.04 -19.59 7.75
N GLN A 224 -7.59 -19.87 8.93
CA GLN A 224 -6.84 -19.89 10.18
C GLN A 224 -5.78 -21.00 10.18
N GLN A 225 -6.12 -22.18 9.66
CA GLN A 225 -5.16 -23.29 9.53
C GLN A 225 -4.01 -22.94 8.58
N TYR A 226 -4.32 -22.32 7.43
CA TYR A 226 -3.30 -21.80 6.52
C TYR A 226 -2.36 -20.84 7.25
N ALA A 227 -2.92 -19.85 7.95
CA ALA A 227 -2.14 -18.83 8.65
C ALA A 227 -1.31 -19.36 9.83
N ALA A 228 -1.69 -20.50 10.42
CA ALA A 228 -0.92 -21.14 11.49
C ALA A 228 0.21 -22.05 10.97
N GLY A 229 0.17 -22.43 9.69
CA GLY A 229 1.14 -23.33 9.06
C GLY A 229 2.23 -22.63 8.22
N THR A 230 2.09 -21.33 8.01
CA THR A 230 3.06 -20.42 7.36
C THR A 230 3.76 -19.56 8.38
#